data_AF-A0A2S7KPV6-F1
#
_entry.id   AF-A0A2S7KPV6-F1
#
_cell.length_a   1.000
_cell.length_b   1.000
_cell.length_c   1.000
_cell.angle_alpha   90.00
_cell.angle_beta   90.00
_cell.angle_gamma   90.00
#
_symmetry.space_group_name_H-M   'P 1'
#
loop_
_entity.id
_entity.type
_entity.pdbx_description
1 polymer ?
#
loop_
_entity_poly.entity_id
_entity_poly.type
_entity_poly.pdbx_seq_one_letter_code
_entity_poly.pdbx_strand_id
1 'polypeptide(L)'
;MALRYYYLQILRGLGKVGWIKYESDKTNRDYSKELRPRTIHSRFDQATYWYEYIWYGGFLIDEGQFRQAEILFQDLNHQIESGHE
;
A
#
# COMPACT_ATOMS: atom_id res chain seq x y z
N MET A 1 8.80 6.64 10.73
CA MET A 1 9.60 5.97 9.68
C MET A 1 8.91 6.21 8.33
N ALA A 2 9.68 6.51 7.28
CA ALA A 2 9.18 6.91 5.96
C ALA A 2 8.23 5.88 5.32
N LEU A 3 8.42 4.59 5.58
CA LEU A 3 7.60 3.52 5.01
C LEU A 3 6.11 3.58 5.40
N ARG A 4 5.83 3.86 6.69
CA ARG A 4 4.46 4.04 7.17
C ARG A 4 3.79 5.25 6.53
N TYR A 5 4.57 6.30 6.26
CA TYR A 5 4.05 7.47 5.56
C TYR A 5 3.62 7.10 4.13
N TYR A 6 4.46 6.39 3.37
CA TYR A 6 4.10 5.93 2.02
C TYR A 6 2.87 5.03 2.00
N TYR A 7 2.77 4.07 2.91
CA TYR A 7 1.60 3.19 2.98
C TYR A 7 0.29 3.95 3.30
N LEU A 8 0.36 4.95 4.19
CA LEU A 8 -0.79 5.82 4.47
C LEU A 8 -1.14 6.75 3.29
N GLN A 9 -0.20 7.07 2.41
CA GLN A 9 -0.50 7.80 1.17
C GLN A 9 -1.26 6.91 0.19
N ILE A 10 -0.84 5.65 0.04
CA ILE A 10 -1.54 4.65 -0.78
C ILE A 10 -3.00 4.51 -0.34
N LEU A 11 -3.25 4.25 0.94
CA LEU A 11 -4.61 4.11 1.45
C LEU A 11 -5.47 5.35 1.22
N ARG A 12 -4.87 6.54 1.38
CA ARG A 12 -5.55 7.81 1.09
C ARG A 12 -5.81 8.00 -0.41
N GLY A 13 -4.87 7.65 -1.28
CA GLY A 13 -5.04 7.68 -2.73
C GLY A 13 -6.18 6.77 -3.18
N LEU A 14 -6.15 5.51 -2.73
CA LEU A 14 -7.21 4.52 -2.99
C LEU A 14 -8.59 5.02 -2.53
N GLY A 15 -8.64 5.69 -1.38
CA GLY A 15 -9.85 6.32 -0.86
C GLY A 15 -10.34 7.50 -1.71
N LYS A 16 -9.42 8.36 -2.18
CA LYS A 16 -9.73 9.50 -3.04
C LYS A 16 -10.34 9.07 -4.37
N VAL A 17 -9.80 8.02 -4.98
CA VAL A 17 -10.30 7.48 -6.25
C VAL A 17 -11.53 6.56 -6.07
N GLY A 18 -12.00 6.38 -4.84
CA GLY A 18 -13.20 5.60 -4.52
C GLY A 18 -13.04 4.08 -4.69
N TRP A 19 -11.81 3.57 -4.75
CA TRP A 19 -11.55 2.13 -4.87
C TRP A 19 -11.69 1.39 -3.54
N ILE A 20 -11.53 2.11 -2.42
CA ILE A 20 -11.82 1.65 -1.06
C ILE A 20 -12.51 2.76 -0.27
N LYS A 21 -13.20 2.43 0.80
CA LYS A 21 -13.65 3.39 1.82
C LYS A 21 -12.63 3.44 2.94
N TYR A 22 -11.79 4.47 2.93
CA TYR A 22 -10.75 4.70 3.94
C TYR A 22 -11.35 4.96 5.33
N GLU A 23 -11.08 4.08 6.30
CA GLU A 23 -11.59 4.14 7.67
C GLU A 23 -10.52 3.64 8.66
N SER A 24 -10.26 4.38 9.74
CA SER A 24 -9.18 4.05 10.69
C SER A 24 -9.34 2.70 11.41
N ASP A 25 -10.56 2.17 11.48
CA ASP A 25 -10.89 0.91 12.15
C ASP A 25 -10.66 -0.33 11.26
N LYS A 26 -10.46 -0.13 9.95
CA LYS A 26 -10.26 -1.22 9.00
C LYS A 26 -8.85 -1.79 9.05
N THR A 27 -8.77 -3.11 8.90
CA THR A 27 -7.50 -3.81 8.73
C THR A 27 -7.01 -3.71 7.29
N ASN A 28 -5.72 -3.94 7.05
CA ASN A 28 -5.18 -4.00 5.69
C ASN A 28 -5.86 -5.07 4.84
N ARG A 29 -6.30 -6.16 5.47
CA ARG A 29 -7.04 -7.24 4.84
C ARG A 29 -8.46 -6.82 4.42
N ASP A 30 -9.10 -5.93 5.18
CA ASP A 30 -10.39 -5.35 4.79
C ASP A 30 -10.23 -4.46 3.56
N TYR A 31 -9.18 -3.64 3.53
CA TYR A 31 -8.86 -2.83 2.36
C TYR A 31 -8.57 -3.66 1.11
N SER A 32 -7.81 -4.75 1.25
CA SER A 32 -7.55 -5.69 0.15
C SER A 32 -8.85 -6.26 -0.40
N LYS A 33 -9.76 -6.75 0.47
CA LYS A 33 -11.06 -7.29 0.04
C LYS A 33 -11.99 -6.26 -0.62
N GLU A 34 -11.93 -5.00 -0.19
CA GLU A 34 -12.78 -3.93 -0.73
C GLU A 34 -12.28 -3.40 -2.07
N LEU A 35 -10.98 -3.56 -2.33
CA LEU A 35 -10.31 -3.05 -3.50
C LEU A 35 -10.94 -3.56 -4.81
N ARG A 36 -11.62 -2.68 -5.53
CA ARG A 36 -12.34 -3.04 -6.75
C ARG A 36 -11.45 -3.42 -7.93
N PRO A 37 -10.41 -2.65 -8.30
CA PRO A 37 -9.66 -2.92 -9.51
C PRO A 37 -8.70 -4.10 -9.29
N ARG A 38 -8.95 -5.21 -10.00
CA ARG A 38 -8.10 -6.40 -9.94
C ARG A 38 -6.68 -6.15 -10.45
N THR A 39 -6.47 -5.15 -11.29
CA THR A 39 -5.16 -4.78 -11.85
C THR A 39 -4.17 -4.34 -10.78
N ILE A 40 -4.65 -3.67 -9.72
CA ILE A 40 -3.81 -3.16 -8.63
C ILE A 40 -3.78 -4.07 -7.41
N HIS A 41 -4.68 -5.06 -7.33
CA HIS A 41 -4.86 -5.91 -6.17
C HIS A 41 -3.59 -6.69 -5.80
N SER A 42 -2.94 -7.31 -6.79
CA SER A 42 -1.68 -8.03 -6.57
C SER A 42 -0.56 -7.12 -6.04
N ARG A 43 -0.46 -5.89 -6.55
CA ARG A 43 0.55 -4.93 -6.08
C ARG A 43 0.20 -4.39 -4.69
N PHE A 44 -1.08 -4.15 -4.40
CA PHE A 44 -1.55 -3.73 -3.07
C PHE A 44 -1.32 -4.81 -2.00
N ASP A 45 -1.55 -6.08 -2.33
CA ASP A 45 -1.27 -7.19 -1.42
C ASP A 45 0.22 -7.31 -1.12
N GLN A 46 1.09 -7.13 -2.13
CA GLN A 46 2.54 -7.09 -1.92
C GLN A 46 2.96 -5.91 -1.03
N ALA A 47 2.39 -4.73 -1.26
CA ALA A 47 2.66 -3.54 -0.46
C ALA A 47 2.22 -3.75 1.01
N THR A 48 1.06 -4.36 1.21
CA THR A 48 0.53 -4.73 2.52
C THR A 48 1.42 -5.75 3.21
N TYR A 49 1.86 -6.78 2.49
CA TYR A 49 2.79 -7.78 3.03
C TYR A 49 4.09 -7.13 3.52
N TRP A 50 4.72 -6.27 2.71
CA TRP A 50 5.93 -5.55 3.12
C TRP A 50 5.69 -4.66 4.34
N TYR A 51 4.57 -3.93 4.36
CA TYR A 51 4.20 -3.10 5.50
C TYR A 51 4.04 -3.95 6.77
N GLU A 52 3.33 -5.08 6.70
CA GLU A 52 3.11 -5.95 7.85
C GLU A 52 4.40 -6.66 8.30
N TYR A 53 5.22 -7.12 7.35
CA TYR A 53 6.51 -7.73 7.62
C TYR A 53 7.45 -6.76 8.36
N ILE A 54 7.53 -5.51 7.93
CA ILE A 54 8.44 -4.51 8.52
C ILE A 54 7.88 -3.95 9.82
N TRP A 55 6.58 -3.64 9.87
CA TRP A 55 5.97 -2.93 10.99
C TRP A 55 5.48 -3.86 12.12
N TYR A 56 4.82 -4.97 11.77
CA TYR A 56 4.33 -5.94 12.75
C TYR A 56 5.33 -7.08 12.99
N GLY A 57 6.09 -7.47 11.97
CA GLY A 57 7.10 -8.52 12.11
C GLY A 57 8.36 -8.08 12.86
N GLY A 58 8.63 -6.77 12.94
CA GLY A 58 9.83 -6.24 13.60
C GLY A 58 11.13 -6.70 12.95
N PHE A 59 11.07 -7.20 11.71
CA PHE A 59 12.23 -7.70 11.00
C PHE A 59 13.13 -6.55 10.57
N LEU A 60 14.42 -6.67 10.86
CA LEU A 60 15.46 -5.83 10.26
C LEU A 60 15.59 -6.23 8.80
N ILE A 61 14.92 -5.47 7.94
CA ILE A 61 15.08 -5.60 6.49
C ILE A 61 16.42 -5.02 6.06
N ASP A 62 17.07 -5.66 5.09
CA ASP A 62 18.29 -5.13 4.48
C ASP A 62 17.96 -3.97 3.52
N GLU A 63 18.99 -3.24 3.11
CA GLU A 63 18.86 -2.05 2.25
C GLU A 63 18.24 -2.39 0.87
N GLY A 64 18.50 -3.59 0.35
CA GLY A 64 17.91 -4.09 -0.88
C GLY A 64 16.41 -4.33 -0.75
N GLN A 65 15.98 -4.95 0.35
CA GLN A 65 14.56 -5.15 0.66
C GLN A 65 13.84 -3.83 0.90
N PHE A 66 14.47 -2.90 1.63
CA PHE A 66 13.95 -1.55 1.81
C PHE A 66 13.70 -0.87 0.47
N ARG A 67 14.69 -0.93 -0.43
CA ARG A 67 14.62 -0.31 -1.74
C ARG A 67 13.54 -0.94 -2.61
N GLN A 68 13.37 -2.26 -2.56
CA GLN A 68 12.28 -2.95 -3.27
C GLN A 68 10.91 -2.50 -2.77
N ALA A 69 10.72 -2.43 -1.45
CA ALA A 69 9.48 -1.96 -0.86
C ALA A 69 9.21 -0.49 -1.21
N GLU A 70 10.22 0.37 -1.13
CA GLU A 70 10.13 1.79 -1.49
C GLU A 70 9.70 1.98 -2.96
N ILE A 71 10.36 1.29 -3.90
CA ILE A 71 10.00 1.34 -5.32
C ILE A 71 8.56 0.87 -5.53
N LEU A 72 8.15 -0.23 -4.89
CA LEU A 72 6.78 -0.74 -4.98
C LEU A 72 5.76 0.29 -4.48
N PHE A 73 6.01 0.92 -3.33
CA PHE A 73 5.09 1.92 -2.79
C PHE A 73 4.98 3.15 -3.68
N GLN A 74 6.10 3.63 -4.22
CA GLN A 74 6.12 4.79 -5.11
C GLN A 74 5.40 4.50 -6.43
N ASP A 75 5.67 3.36 -7.05
CA ASP A 75 5.00 2.94 -8.29
C ASP A 75 3.48 2.79 -8.09
N LEU A 76 3.07 2.17 -6.97
CA LEU A 76 1.65 2.01 -6.66
C LEU A 76 0.97 3.38 -6.48
N ASN A 77 1.61 4.31 -5.77
CA ASN A 77 1.09 5.65 -5.60
C ASN A 77 0.94 6.38 -6.93
N HIS A 78 1.95 6.26 -7.81
CA HIS A 78 1.91 6.85 -9.15
C HIS A 78 0.77 6.26 -10.00
N GLN A 79 0.54 4.95 -9.96
CA GLN A 79 -0.57 4.32 -10.68
C GLN A 79 -1.94 4.78 -10.19
N ILE A 80 -2.09 5.00 -8.88
CA ILE A 80 -3.33 5.51 -8.30
C ILE A 80 -3.57 6.97 -8.72
N GLU A 81 -2.51 7.79 -8.80
CA GLU A 81 -2.60 9.19 -9.22
C GLU A 81 -2.81 9.34 -10.74
N SER A 82 -2.11 8.56 -11.57
CA SER A 82 -2.21 8.60 -13.03
C SER A 82 -3.43 7.87 -13.60
N GLY A 83 -4.06 6.97 -12.83
CA GLY A 83 -5.31 6.31 -13.22
C GLY A 83 -6.56 7.20 -13.12
N HIS A 84 -6.36 8.49 -12.82
CA HIS A 84 -7.40 9.50 -12.60
C HIS A 84 -7.30 10.65 -13.62
N GLU A 85 -6.88 10.34 -14.85
CA GLU A 85 -7.02 11.18 -16.07
C GLU A 85 -8.08 10.61 -17.02
#